data_AF-X0T4F9-F1
#
_entry.id   AF-X0T4F9-F1
#
_cell.length_a   1.000
_cell.length_b   1.000
_cell.length_c   1.000
_cell.angle_alpha   90.00
_cell.angle_beta   90.00
_cell.angle_gamma   90.00
#
_symmetry.space_group_name_H-M   'P 1'
#
loop_
_entity.id
_entity.type
_entity.pdbx_description
1 polymer ?
#
loop_
_entity_poly.entity_id
_entity_poly.type
_entity_poly.pdbx_seq_one_letter_code
_entity_poly.pdbx_strand_id
1 'polypeptide(L)'
;MTKSISYQKYLIESIKDPEEAVGYLNAALEGGNIAVFLLALQNVVKAQGGQSILAQKTHKSRTSLYKTLSNKGNPYLKTTNDILAGLGMHLTIVAN
;
A
#
# COMPACT_ATOMS: atom_id res chain seq x y z
N MET A 1 20.50 30.45 2.68
CA MET A 1 20.38 29.33 3.62
C MET A 1 19.42 28.30 3.04
N THR A 2 19.90 27.13 2.66
CA THR A 2 19.09 26.06 2.06
C THR A 2 18.09 25.56 3.11
N LYS A 3 16.79 25.73 2.88
CA LYS A 3 15.75 25.29 3.79
C LYS A 3 15.80 23.77 3.87
N SER A 4 16.28 23.21 4.98
CA SER A 4 16.19 21.77 5.23
C SER A 4 14.70 21.41 5.32
N ILE A 5 14.20 20.74 4.29
CA ILE A 5 12.84 20.20 4.30
C ILE A 5 12.91 18.92 5.13
N SER A 6 12.01 18.79 6.11
CA SER A 6 11.84 17.51 6.83
C SER A 6 11.70 16.38 5.80
N TYR A 7 12.58 15.38 5.87
CA TYR A 7 12.57 14.23 4.95
C TYR A 7 11.17 13.60 4.84
N GLN A 8 10.47 13.50 5.96
CA GLN A 8 9.11 12.97 5.99
C GLN A 8 8.13 13.83 5.18
N LYS A 9 8.24 15.15 5.23
CA LYS A 9 7.40 16.05 4.46
C LYS A 9 7.68 15.92 2.96
N TYR A 10 8.96 15.84 2.59
CA TYR A 10 9.37 15.60 1.21
C TYR A 10 8.84 14.26 0.69
N LEU A 11 9.03 13.18 1.46
CA LEU A 11 8.54 11.85 1.11
C LEU A 11 7.03 11.83 0.86
N ILE A 12 6.25 12.39 1.79
CA ILE A 12 4.78 12.43 1.67
C ILE A 12 4.33 13.24 0.45
N GLU A 13 5.05 14.30 0.08
CA GLU A 13 4.74 15.06 -1.13
C GLU A 13 5.08 14.28 -2.40
N SER A 14 6.23 13.60 -2.44
CA SER A 14 6.70 12.81 -3.58
C SER A 14 5.73 11.68 -3.93
N ILE A 15 5.33 10.89 -2.92
CA ILE A 15 4.46 9.70 -3.12
C ILE A 15 2.98 10.04 -3.31
N LYS A 16 2.64 11.33 -3.51
CA LYS A 16 1.35 11.69 -4.10
C LYS A 16 1.30 11.29 -5.58
N ASP A 17 2.44 11.33 -6.25
CA ASP A 17 2.60 10.73 -7.58
C ASP A 17 2.41 9.20 -7.46
N PRO A 18 1.46 8.61 -8.22
CA PRO A 18 1.22 7.17 -8.20
C PRO A 18 2.46 6.33 -8.54
N GLU A 19 3.32 6.78 -9.46
CA GLU A 19 4.51 6.01 -9.87
C GLU A 19 5.56 5.98 -8.75
N GLU A 20 5.77 7.12 -8.09
CA GLU A 20 6.64 7.22 -6.91
C GLU A 20 6.11 6.37 -5.74
N ALA A 21 4.79 6.35 -5.54
CA ALA A 21 4.16 5.50 -4.53
C ALA A 21 4.38 4.01 -4.82
N VAL A 22 4.25 3.58 -6.08
CA VAL A 22 4.53 2.20 -6.51
C VAL A 22 6.00 1.84 -6.29
N GLY A 23 6.93 2.68 -6.75
CA GLY A 23 8.36 2.48 -6.55
C GLY A 23 8.73 2.36 -5.07
N TYR A 24 8.18 3.24 -4.24
CA TYR A 24 8.40 3.22 -2.80
C TYR A 24 7.86 1.93 -2.12
N LEU A 25 6.68 1.46 -2.50
CA LEU A 25 6.11 0.21 -1.98
C LEU A 25 6.89 -1.02 -2.43
N ASN A 26 7.36 -1.05 -3.68
CA ASN A 26 8.18 -2.13 -4.22
C ASN A 26 9.53 -2.21 -3.51
N ALA A 27 10.23 -1.08 -3.35
CA ALA A 27 11.48 -1.02 -2.60
C ALA A 27 11.29 -1.50 -1.14
N ALA A 28 10.14 -1.20 -0.52
CA ALA A 28 9.82 -1.69 0.82
C ALA A 28 9.53 -3.21 0.87
N LEU A 29 9.05 -3.81 -0.23
CA LEU A 29 8.82 -5.26 -0.35
C LEU A 29 10.11 -6.04 -0.64
N GLU A 30 11.05 -5.48 -1.41
CA GLU A 30 12.30 -6.15 -1.79
C GLU A 30 13.11 -6.64 -0.58
N GLY A 31 13.10 -5.89 0.52
CA GLY A 31 13.80 -6.26 1.75
C GLY A 31 13.18 -7.43 2.52
N GLY A 32 12.03 -7.96 2.09
CA GLY A 32 11.32 -9.08 2.74
C GLY A 32 10.76 -8.79 4.14
N ASN A 33 11.00 -7.59 4.67
CA ASN A 33 10.54 -7.17 5.99
C ASN A 33 9.14 -6.56 5.90
N ILE A 34 8.15 -7.34 6.33
CA ILE A 34 6.73 -6.96 6.31
C ILE A 34 6.47 -5.67 7.10
N ALA A 35 7.19 -5.41 8.20
CA ALA A 35 6.98 -4.20 9.00
C ALA A 35 7.36 -2.92 8.23
N VAL A 36 8.41 -3.00 7.40
CA VAL A 36 8.86 -1.88 6.54
C VAL A 36 7.81 -1.60 5.46
N PHE A 37 7.29 -2.65 4.83
CA PHE A 37 6.20 -2.52 3.86
C PHE A 37 4.94 -1.88 4.47
N LEU A 38 4.53 -2.31 5.67
CA LEU A 38 3.35 -1.74 6.32
C LEU A 38 3.52 -0.26 6.68
N LEU A 39 4.73 0.15 7.09
CA LEU A 39 5.05 1.56 7.31
C LEU A 39 4.98 2.37 6.00
N ALA A 40 5.55 1.84 4.92
CA ALA A 40 5.49 2.47 3.60
C ALA A 40 4.04 2.62 3.10
N LEU A 41 3.23 1.56 3.24
CA LEU A 41 1.80 1.58 2.92
C LEU A 41 1.05 2.65 3.71
N GLN A 42 1.35 2.81 4.99
CA GLN A 42 0.75 3.87 5.81
C GLN A 42 1.11 5.27 5.29
N ASN A 43 2.35 5.49 4.85
CA ASN A 43 2.79 6.77 4.28
C ASN A 43 2.06 7.07 2.96
N VAL A 44 1.92 6.08 2.08
CA VAL A 44 1.17 6.22 0.82
C VAL A 44 -0.31 6.53 1.10
N VAL A 45 -0.94 5.83 2.04
CA VAL A 45 -2.33 6.14 2.45
C VAL A 45 -2.45 7.57 2.94
N LYS A 46 -1.49 8.07 3.73
CA LYS A 46 -1.49 9.48 4.19
C LYS A 46 -1.36 10.47 3.02
N ALA A 47 -0.46 10.19 2.08
CA ALA A 47 -0.24 11.06 0.91
C ALA A 47 -1.48 11.12 0.00
N GLN A 48 -2.20 10.00 -0.15
CA GLN A 48 -3.39 9.87 -1.01
C GLN A 48 -4.70 10.35 -0.35
N GLY A 49 -4.61 11.21 0.66
CA GLY A 49 -5.77 11.82 1.32
C GLY A 49 -6.27 11.09 2.58
N GLY A 50 -5.53 10.08 3.06
CA GLY A 50 -5.75 9.45 4.36
C GLY A 50 -6.82 8.35 4.39
N GLN A 51 -7.03 7.81 5.59
CA GLN A 51 -7.90 6.64 5.82
C GLN A 51 -9.38 6.91 5.47
N SER A 52 -9.84 8.16 5.61
CA SER A 52 -11.24 8.54 5.34
C SER A 52 -11.61 8.43 3.86
N ILE A 53 -10.70 8.78 2.95
CA ILE A 53 -10.90 8.64 1.49
C ILE A 53 -10.81 7.16 1.09
N LEU A 54 -9.91 6.40 1.71
CA LEU A 54 -9.76 4.98 1.48
C LEU A 54 -11.00 4.17 1.91
N ALA A 55 -11.62 4.53 3.04
CA ALA A 55 -12.83 3.89 3.54
C ALA A 55 -14.03 4.06 2.58
N GLN A 56 -14.15 5.22 1.94
CA GLN A 56 -15.20 5.46 0.93
C GLN A 56 -14.97 4.63 -0.34
N LYS A 57 -13.72 4.47 -0.78
CA LYS A 57 -13.39 3.78 -2.03
C LYS A 57 -13.52 2.26 -1.99
N THR A 58 -13.56 1.64 -0.80
CA THR A 58 -13.36 0.18 -0.67
C THR A 58 -14.64 -0.66 -0.52
N HIS A 59 -15.85 -0.05 -0.51
CA HIS A 59 -17.21 -0.66 -0.44
C HIS A 59 -17.29 -2.21 -0.57
N LYS A 60 -17.44 -2.96 0.54
CA LYS A 60 -17.35 -4.45 0.56
C LYS A 60 -18.63 -5.23 0.91
N SER A 61 -18.96 -6.31 0.16
CA SER A 61 -19.23 -7.68 0.68
C SER A 61 -19.47 -8.77 -0.43
N ARG A 62 -19.50 -10.06 0.02
CA ARG A 62 -19.98 -11.33 -0.62
C ARG A 62 -19.14 -11.99 -1.74
N THR A 63 -17.86 -12.24 -1.49
CA THR A 63 -17.10 -13.29 -2.21
C THR A 63 -15.95 -13.82 -1.34
N SER A 64 -16.31 -13.98 -0.06
CA SER A 64 -15.67 -14.79 0.97
C SER A 64 -15.37 -16.25 0.58
N LEU A 65 -15.72 -16.67 -0.65
CA LEU A 65 -16.22 -18.02 -0.88
C LEU A 65 -15.36 -18.89 -1.80
N TYR A 66 -14.74 -18.35 -2.84
CA TYR A 66 -13.84 -19.14 -3.69
C TYR A 66 -12.38 -19.03 -3.29
N LYS A 67 -12.07 -18.08 -2.39
CA LYS A 67 -10.69 -17.69 -2.16
C LYS A 67 -10.29 -17.56 -0.70
N THR A 68 -9.42 -18.43 -0.23
CA THR A 68 -8.89 -19.63 -0.91
C THR A 68 -8.13 -20.36 0.16
N LEU A 69 -8.75 -21.36 0.78
CA LEU A 69 -8.80 -22.74 0.25
C LEU A 69 -7.39 -23.35 0.09
N SER A 70 -6.47 -22.92 0.94
CA SER A 70 -5.42 -23.76 1.52
C SER A 70 -5.38 -23.55 3.04
N ASN A 71 -4.89 -24.55 3.79
CA ASN A 71 -5.03 -24.66 5.26
C ASN A 71 -4.35 -23.56 6.12
N LYS A 72 -3.85 -22.46 5.54
CA LYS A 72 -3.15 -21.33 6.21
C LYS A 72 -3.38 -19.96 5.53
N GLY A 73 -4.55 -19.69 4.95
CA GLY A 73 -4.76 -18.48 4.15
C GLY A 73 -4.55 -17.17 4.93
N ASN A 74 -3.61 -16.32 4.49
CA ASN A 74 -3.25 -15.06 5.14
C ASN A 74 -4.29 -13.95 4.86
N PRO A 75 -5.20 -13.62 5.79
CA PRO A 75 -6.22 -12.60 5.57
C PRO A 75 -5.63 -11.21 5.31
N TYR A 76 -4.36 -10.98 5.67
CA TYR A 76 -3.66 -9.74 5.36
C TYR A 76 -3.56 -9.49 3.86
N LEU A 77 -3.29 -10.50 3.02
CA LEU A 77 -3.11 -10.28 1.58
C LEU A 77 -4.37 -9.71 0.92
N LYS A 78 -5.55 -10.19 1.34
CA LYS A 78 -6.82 -9.65 0.87
C LYS A 78 -6.98 -8.20 1.29
N THR A 79 -6.75 -7.90 2.57
CA THR A 79 -6.85 -6.53 3.10
C THR A 79 -5.85 -5.59 2.44
N THR A 80 -4.62 -6.04 2.22
CA THR A 80 -3.58 -5.31 1.50
C THR A 80 -4.00 -5.04 0.06
N ASN A 81 -4.48 -6.05 -0.67
CA ASN A 81 -4.99 -5.86 -2.03
C ASN A 81 -6.18 -4.91 -2.08
N ASP A 82 -7.08 -4.99 -1.10
CA ASP A 82 -8.23 -4.11 -0.98
C ASP A 82 -7.81 -2.64 -0.78
N ILE A 83 -6.79 -2.40 0.07
CA ILE A 83 -6.20 -1.08 0.28
C ILE A 83 -5.52 -0.60 -1.01
N LEU A 84 -4.67 -1.43 -1.61
CA LEU A 84 -3.97 -1.10 -2.85
C LEU A 84 -4.96 -0.76 -3.96
N ALA A 85 -6.03 -1.53 -4.14
CA ALA A 85 -7.07 -1.25 -5.12
C ALA A 85 -7.77 0.10 -4.86
N GLY A 86 -8.05 0.43 -3.60
CA GLY A 86 -8.58 1.75 -3.21
C GLY A 86 -7.60 2.90 -3.48
N LEU A 87 -6.30 2.60 -3.59
CA LEU A 87 -5.24 3.50 -4.00
C LEU A 87 -4.93 3.44 -5.51
N GLY A 88 -5.65 2.64 -6.30
CA GLY A 88 -5.41 2.46 -7.74
C GLY A 88 -4.24 1.53 -8.09
N MET A 89 -3.79 0.70 -7.15
CA MET A 89 -2.64 -0.20 -7.27
C MET A 89 -3.05 -1.68 -7.12
N HIS A 90 -2.16 -2.58 -7.53
CA HIS A 90 -2.32 -4.03 -7.33
C HIS A 90 -0.96 -4.71 -7.13
N LEU A 91 -0.95 -5.86 -6.45
CA LEU A 91 0.24 -6.71 -6.35
C LEU A 91 0.46 -7.48 -7.65
N THR A 92 1.74 -7.68 -8.01
CA THR A 92 2.17 -8.52 -9.14
C THR A 92 3.14 -9.60 -8.68
N ILE A 93 3.23 -10.69 -9.43
CA ILE A 93 4.20 -11.78 -9.21
C ILE A 93 5.21 -11.72 -10.35
N VAL A 94 6.50 -11.62 -9.99
CA VAL A 94 7.62 -11.57 -10.94
C VAL A 94 8.51 -12.80 -10.78
N ALA A 95 9.22 -13.20 -11.83
CA ALA A 95 10.26 -14.22 -11.74
C ALA A 95 11.52 -13.63 -11.08
N ASN A 96 12.22 -14.44 -10.29
CA ASN A 96 13.52 -14.09 -9.72
C ASN A 96 14.64 -14.25 -10.74
#